data_AF-A0A2R8F5A2-F1
#
_entry.id   AF-A0A2R8F5A2-F1
#
_cell.length_a   1.000
_cell.length_b   1.000
_cell.length_c   1.000
_cell.angle_alpha   90.00
_cell.angle_beta   90.00
_cell.angle_gamma   90.00
#
_symmetry.space_group_name_H-M   'P 1'
#
loop_
_entity.id
_entity.type
_entity.pdbx_description
1 polymer ?
#
loop_
_entity_poly.entity_id
_entity_poly.type
_entity_poly.pdbx_seq_one_letter_code
_entity_poly.pdbx_strand_id
1 'polypeptide(L)'
;MTSTESSSTTKKTPKTPLPSEEIHLPGPHPARGIYGFALYIVSWTLFVIYLIWAITPVPILYRLGITYIPSKLWALAIGIFFPTAACLYVTVIFLINCWNFYGIFDNVQEVTNDFGERSKSNSIDSLSSSSTESPKKAKKC
;
A
#
# COMPACT_ATOMS: atom_id res chain seq x y z
N MET A 1 -41.62 -8.11 -30.52
CA MET A 1 -40.32 -8.30 -31.20
C MET A 1 -39.57 -9.36 -30.42
N THR A 2 -39.56 -10.58 -30.95
CA THR A 2 -38.85 -11.73 -30.39
C THR A 2 -37.90 -12.20 -31.48
N SER A 3 -36.60 -12.10 -31.23
CA SER A 3 -35.57 -12.81 -32.00
C SER A 3 -34.50 -13.24 -31.01
N THR A 4 -34.64 -14.49 -30.60
CA THR A 4 -33.63 -15.32 -29.97
C THR A 4 -32.83 -15.98 -31.09
N GLU A 5 -31.48 -15.95 -31.04
CA GLU A 5 -30.54 -16.98 -31.54
C GLU A 5 -29.11 -16.44 -31.37
N SER A 6 -28.29 -16.98 -30.46
CA SER A 6 -27.57 -18.27 -30.46
C SER A 6 -26.29 -18.29 -31.29
N SER A 7 -25.18 -18.35 -30.53
CA SER A 7 -24.00 -19.21 -30.74
C SER A 7 -23.23 -19.17 -32.06
N SER A 8 -21.97 -18.74 -31.98
CA SER A 8 -20.89 -19.35 -32.78
C SER A 8 -19.69 -19.71 -31.90
N THR A 9 -19.56 -21.01 -31.66
CA THR A 9 -18.39 -21.68 -31.09
C THR A 9 -17.32 -21.83 -32.18
N THR A 10 -16.31 -20.97 -32.20
CA THR A 10 -15.07 -21.29 -32.95
C THR A 10 -14.07 -21.94 -31.99
N LYS A 11 -14.13 -23.27 -31.99
CA LYS A 11 -13.14 -24.22 -31.50
C LYS A 11 -11.75 -23.85 -32.05
N LYS A 12 -10.89 -23.22 -31.23
CA LYS A 12 -9.48 -22.99 -31.60
C LYS A 12 -8.64 -24.11 -31.01
N THR A 13 -8.21 -25.01 -31.90
CA THR A 13 -7.26 -26.10 -31.65
C THR A 13 -6.05 -25.62 -30.82
N PRO A 14 -5.52 -26.46 -29.90
CA PRO A 14 -4.37 -26.11 -29.06
C PRO A 14 -3.16 -25.81 -29.95
N LYS A 15 -2.87 -24.52 -30.17
CA LYS A 15 -1.56 -24.11 -30.67
C LYS A 15 -0.60 -24.45 -29.55
N THR A 16 0.22 -25.47 -29.74
CA THR A 16 1.39 -25.73 -28.90
C THR A 16 2.15 -24.40 -28.80
N PRO A 17 2.16 -23.71 -27.64
CA PRO A 17 2.80 -22.41 -27.55
C PRO A 17 4.30 -22.61 -27.80
N LEU A 18 4.88 -21.78 -28.66
CA LEU A 18 6.32 -21.80 -28.88
C LEU A 18 7.01 -21.42 -27.56
N PRO A 19 8.02 -22.19 -27.09
CA PRO A 19 8.66 -22.01 -25.78
C PRO A 19 9.25 -20.61 -25.50
N SER A 20 9.43 -19.80 -26.55
CA SER A 20 10.03 -18.47 -26.44
C SER A 20 9.02 -17.32 -26.35
N GLU A 21 7.76 -17.50 -26.74
CA GLU A 21 6.79 -16.39 -26.82
C GLU A 21 6.11 -16.09 -25.47
N GLU A 22 6.16 -17.03 -24.53
CA GLU A 22 5.50 -16.95 -23.23
C GLU A 22 6.26 -16.10 -22.16
N ILE A 23 7.49 -15.66 -22.46
CA ILE A 23 8.35 -14.94 -21.51
C ILE A 23 7.78 -13.56 -21.13
N HIS A 24 7.04 -12.90 -22.02
CA HIS A 24 6.59 -11.51 -21.83
C HIS A 24 5.11 -11.34 -21.48
N LEU A 25 4.32 -12.41 -21.32
CA LEU A 25 2.94 -12.23 -20.90
C LEU A 25 2.90 -11.79 -19.42
N PRO A 26 2.17 -10.73 -19.05
CA PRO A 26 1.98 -10.31 -17.66
C PRO A 26 1.12 -11.29 -16.85
N GLY A 27 0.63 -12.37 -17.48
CA GLY A 27 -0.17 -13.39 -16.83
C GLY A 27 0.59 -14.14 -15.73
N PRO A 28 -0.12 -14.60 -14.67
CA PRO A 28 0.44 -15.44 -13.63
C PRO A 28 0.85 -16.79 -14.22
N HIS A 29 2.10 -16.90 -14.68
CA HIS A 29 2.64 -18.16 -15.17
C HIS A 29 3.22 -18.96 -13.99
N PRO A 30 2.78 -20.20 -13.74
CA PRO A 30 3.22 -20.99 -12.59
C PRO A 30 4.74 -21.25 -12.61
N ALA A 31 5.37 -21.34 -13.79
CA ALA A 31 6.82 -21.56 -13.86
C ALA A 31 7.65 -20.38 -13.33
N ARG A 32 7.07 -19.18 -13.15
CA ARG A 32 7.79 -18.04 -12.51
C ARG A 32 7.97 -18.25 -11.00
N GLY A 33 7.19 -19.13 -10.36
CA GLY A 33 7.23 -19.37 -8.92
C GLY A 33 8.37 -20.27 -8.42
N ILE A 34 9.13 -20.90 -9.33
CA ILE A 34 10.16 -21.89 -8.96
C ILE A 34 11.28 -21.28 -8.09
N TYR A 35 11.68 -20.04 -8.36
CA TYR A 35 12.73 -19.37 -7.59
C TYR A 35 12.29 -19.07 -6.16
N GLY A 36 11.02 -18.66 -5.97
CA GLY A 36 10.45 -18.48 -4.65
C GLY A 36 10.38 -19.78 -3.86
N PHE A 37 9.99 -20.88 -4.53
CA PHE A 37 9.97 -22.20 -3.91
C PHE A 37 11.37 -22.71 -3.54
N ALA A 38 12.36 -22.55 -4.41
CA ALA A 38 13.74 -22.91 -4.13
C ALA A 38 14.29 -22.11 -2.93
N LEU A 39 14.05 -20.80 -2.88
CA LEU A 39 14.41 -19.95 -1.74
C LEU A 39 13.69 -20.36 -0.45
N TYR A 40 12.43 -20.80 -0.52
CA TYR A 40 11.70 -21.29 0.64
C TYR A 40 12.38 -22.52 1.25
N ILE A 41 12.74 -23.51 0.43
CA ILE A 41 13.44 -24.71 0.90
C ILE A 41 14.81 -24.35 1.50
N VAL A 42 15.59 -23.52 0.80
CA VAL A 42 16.92 -23.09 1.27
C VAL A 42 16.81 -22.31 2.58
N SER A 43 15.90 -21.35 2.66
CA SER A 43 15.65 -20.54 3.86
C SER A 43 15.24 -21.43 5.04
N TRP A 44 14.33 -22.38 4.81
CA TRP A 44 13.88 -23.31 5.84
C TRP A 44 15.02 -24.21 6.35
N THR A 45 15.81 -24.78 5.45
CA THR A 45 16.96 -25.60 5.82
C THR A 45 17.98 -24.80 6.65
N LEU A 46 18.32 -23.59 6.20
CA LEU A 46 19.21 -22.70 6.93
C LEU A 46 18.63 -22.31 8.29
N PHE A 47 17.32 -22.06 8.37
CA PHE A 47 16.64 -21.73 9.61
C PHE A 47 16.70 -22.87 10.63
N VAL A 48 16.47 -24.11 10.20
CA VAL A 48 16.58 -25.30 11.07
C VAL A 48 18.01 -25.48 11.57
N ILE A 49 19.01 -25.39 10.69
CA ILE A 49 20.43 -25.49 11.07
C ILE A 49 20.80 -24.38 12.05
N TYR A 50 20.33 -23.16 11.80
CA TYR A 50 20.52 -22.02 12.68
C TYR A 50 19.90 -22.23 14.06
N LEU A 51 18.66 -22.74 14.14
CA LEU A 51 18.01 -23.06 15.42
C LEU A 51 18.76 -24.14 16.19
N ILE A 52 19.19 -25.21 15.52
CA ILE A 52 20.01 -26.26 16.14
C ILE A 52 21.29 -25.65 16.72
N TRP A 53 21.97 -24.80 15.96
CA TRP A 53 23.19 -24.13 16.39
C TRP A 53 22.96 -23.15 17.55
N ALA A 54 21.87 -22.37 17.52
CA ALA A 54 21.53 -21.40 18.55
C ALA A 54 21.10 -22.06 19.87
N ILE A 55 20.34 -23.16 19.82
CA ILE A 55 19.85 -23.90 20.99
C ILE A 55 20.94 -24.80 21.58
N THR A 56 21.83 -25.35 20.75
CA THR A 56 22.86 -26.29 21.20
C THR A 56 23.75 -25.67 22.30
N PRO A 57 23.80 -26.29 23.49
CA PRO A 57 24.68 -25.82 24.56
C PRO A 57 26.16 -26.08 24.25
N VAL A 58 27.03 -25.19 24.74
CA VAL A 58 28.49 -25.22 24.59
C VAL A 58 29.15 -26.60 24.87
N PRO A 59 28.79 -27.39 25.89
CA PRO A 59 29.41 -28.70 26.12
C PRO A 59 29.27 -29.68 24.93
N ILE A 60 28.18 -29.61 24.17
CA ILE A 60 27.96 -30.48 23.01
C ILE A 60 28.88 -30.04 21.86
N LEU A 61 29.08 -28.74 21.68
CA LEU A 61 29.99 -28.18 20.68
C LEU A 61 31.46 -28.54 20.96
N TYR A 62 31.87 -28.50 22.23
CA TYR A 62 33.20 -28.99 22.62
C TYR A 62 33.37 -30.48 22.29
N ARG A 63 32.32 -31.30 22.49
CA ARG A 63 32.36 -32.73 22.16
C ARG A 63 32.40 -33.00 20.66
N LEU A 64 31.87 -32.08 19.85
CA LEU A 64 31.93 -32.12 18.38
C LEU A 64 33.30 -31.65 17.82
N GLY A 65 34.21 -31.20 18.69
CA GLY A 65 35.57 -30.76 18.31
C GLY A 65 35.68 -29.27 17.94
N ILE A 66 34.62 -28.48 18.11
CA ILE A 66 34.60 -27.07 17.74
C ILE A 66 35.09 -26.25 18.94
N THR A 67 36.41 -26.06 19.04
CA THR A 67 37.04 -25.42 20.22
C THR A 67 36.96 -23.88 20.20
N TYR A 68 36.81 -23.26 19.01
CA TYR A 68 36.85 -21.81 18.86
C TYR A 68 35.66 -21.31 18.02
N ILE A 69 34.57 -20.97 18.68
CA ILE A 69 33.50 -20.13 18.14
C ILE A 69 33.54 -18.80 18.90
N PRO A 70 33.46 -17.63 18.24
CA PRO A 70 33.20 -16.39 18.95
C PRO A 70 31.90 -16.52 19.75
N SER A 71 31.83 -15.82 20.89
CA SER A 71 30.80 -15.99 21.94
C SER A 71 29.42 -16.40 21.42
N LYS A 72 28.79 -17.41 22.07
CA LYS A 72 27.48 -17.99 21.71
C LYS A 72 26.37 -16.95 21.47
N LEU A 73 26.53 -15.75 22.02
CA LEU A 73 25.60 -14.62 21.84
C LEU A 73 25.54 -14.12 20.39
N TRP A 74 26.62 -14.21 19.61
CA TRP A 74 26.61 -13.86 18.19
C TRP A 74 25.64 -14.71 17.39
N ALA A 75 25.45 -15.97 17.79
CA ALA A 75 24.44 -16.83 17.19
C ALA A 75 23.07 -16.17 17.29
N LEU A 76 22.65 -15.89 18.52
CA LEU A 76 21.36 -15.28 18.84
C LEU A 76 21.19 -13.91 18.17
N ALA A 77 22.25 -13.09 18.14
CA ALA A 77 22.23 -11.77 17.54
C ALA A 77 21.87 -11.81 16.04
N ILE A 78 22.41 -12.76 15.28
CA ILE A 78 22.12 -12.87 13.84
C ILE A 78 20.65 -13.20 13.59
N GLY A 79 20.08 -14.15 14.33
CA GLY A 79 18.69 -14.54 14.11
C GLY A 79 17.67 -13.52 14.56
N ILE A 80 17.96 -12.70 15.57
CA ILE A 80 17.08 -11.58 15.93
C ILE A 80 17.30 -10.38 15.01
N PHE A 81 18.51 -10.18 14.48
CA PHE A 81 18.83 -9.05 13.61
C PHE A 81 17.96 -9.04 12.34
N PHE A 82 17.73 -10.19 11.71
CA PHE A 82 16.92 -10.26 10.48
C PHE A 82 15.45 -9.79 10.67
N PRO A 83 14.65 -10.37 11.60
CA PRO A 83 13.29 -9.90 11.85
C PRO A 83 13.28 -8.49 12.46
N THR A 84 14.23 -8.13 13.32
CA THR A 84 14.30 -6.76 13.86
C THR A 84 14.58 -5.74 12.75
N ALA A 85 15.49 -6.01 11.82
CA ALA A 85 15.75 -5.14 10.68
C ALA A 85 14.51 -5.01 9.77
N ALA A 86 13.81 -6.12 9.51
CA ALA A 86 12.58 -6.10 8.73
C ALA A 86 11.46 -5.29 9.43
N CYS A 87 11.25 -5.50 10.74
CA CYS A 87 10.31 -4.72 11.53
C CYS A 87 10.67 -3.24 11.54
N LEU A 88 11.94 -2.89 11.80
CA LEU A 88 12.41 -1.51 11.77
C LEU A 88 12.20 -0.86 10.41
N TYR A 89 12.50 -1.56 9.31
CA TYR A 89 12.26 -1.07 7.96
C TYR A 89 10.78 -0.74 7.72
N VAL A 90 9.87 -1.64 8.10
CA VAL A 90 8.43 -1.42 7.97
C VAL A 90 7.96 -0.27 8.87
N THR A 91 8.41 -0.22 10.12
CA THR A 91 8.06 0.86 11.06
C THR A 91 8.57 2.22 10.56
N VAL A 92 9.79 2.31 10.04
CA VAL A 92 10.34 3.57 9.50
C VAL A 92 9.53 4.05 8.30
N ILE A 93 9.21 3.18 7.35
CA ILE A 93 8.35 3.53 6.21
C ILE A 93 6.98 3.99 6.71
N PHE A 94 6.38 3.25 7.65
CA PHE A 94 5.09 3.62 8.23
C PHE A 94 5.14 5.01 8.90
N LEU A 95 6.17 5.30 9.70
CA LEU A 95 6.35 6.61 10.33
C LEU A 95 6.51 7.74 9.31
N ILE A 96 7.28 7.52 8.24
CA ILE A 96 7.42 8.50 7.14
C ILE A 96 6.07 8.73 6.45
N ASN A 97 5.31 7.67 6.19
CA ASN A 97 3.98 7.78 5.60
C ASN A 97 3.00 8.51 6.54
N CYS A 98 3.04 8.23 7.84
CA CYS A 98 2.23 8.93 8.85
C CYS A 98 2.60 10.40 8.96
N TRP A 99 3.90 10.75 8.91
CA TRP A 99 4.35 12.14 8.92
C TRP A 99 3.84 12.90 7.69
N ASN A 100 3.96 12.29 6.50
CA ASN A 100 3.43 12.85 5.27
C ASN A 100 1.91 13.03 5.31
N PHE A 101 1.19 12.07 5.91
CA PHE A 101 -0.26 12.14 6.06
C PHE A 101 -0.70 13.13 7.14
N TYR A 102 0.08 13.36 8.20
CA TYR A 102 -0.27 14.35 9.22
C TYR A 102 -0.26 15.78 8.65
N GLY A 103 0.73 16.12 7.81
CA GLY A 103 0.84 17.46 7.20
C GLY A 103 -0.30 17.85 6.27
N ILE A 104 -1.10 16.90 5.77
CA ILE A 104 -2.28 17.23 4.94
C ILE A 104 -3.42 17.82 5.77
N PHE A 105 -3.51 17.49 7.07
CA PHE A 105 -4.60 17.98 7.92
C PHE A 105 -4.34 19.36 8.52
N ASP A 106 -3.09 19.78 8.65
CA ASP A 106 -2.77 21.14 9.12
C ASP A 106 -3.25 22.22 8.12
N ASN A 107 -3.48 21.84 6.86
CA ASN A 107 -4.01 22.72 5.83
C ASN A 107 -5.54 22.67 5.70
N VAL A 108 -6.23 21.80 6.46
CA VAL A 108 -7.70 21.87 6.55
C VAL A 108 -8.02 23.04 7.45
N GLN A 109 -7.98 24.20 6.81
CA GLN A 109 -8.41 25.49 7.29
C GLN A 109 -9.69 25.28 8.11
N GLU A 110 -9.59 25.55 9.40
CA GLU A 110 -10.74 25.74 10.25
C GLU A 110 -11.49 26.94 9.65
N VAL A 111 -12.44 26.65 8.75
CA VAL A 111 -13.37 27.63 8.18
C VAL A 111 -14.37 28.00 9.28
N THR A 112 -13.89 28.56 10.39
CA THR A 112 -14.72 29.02 11.50
C THR A 112 -15.15 30.48 11.30
N ASN A 113 -14.47 31.23 10.42
CA ASN A 113 -14.69 32.68 10.27
C ASN A 113 -15.61 33.10 9.11
N ASP A 114 -15.97 32.22 8.16
CA ASP A 114 -16.61 32.67 6.91
C ASP A 114 -18.11 33.02 7.04
N PHE A 115 -18.74 32.70 8.18
CA PHE A 115 -20.14 33.05 8.42
C PHE A 115 -20.36 34.43 9.05
N GLY A 116 -19.30 35.13 9.49
CA GLY A 116 -19.42 36.42 10.19
C GLY A 116 -19.65 37.63 9.28
N GLU A 117 -18.98 37.70 8.13
CA GLU A 117 -18.98 38.94 7.31
C GLU A 117 -20.17 39.02 6.34
N ARG A 118 -20.63 37.89 5.79
CA ARG A 118 -21.68 37.91 4.75
C ARG A 118 -23.06 38.33 5.27
N SER A 119 -23.32 38.25 6.57
CA SER A 119 -24.60 38.65 7.17
C SER A 119 -24.79 40.18 7.22
N LYS A 120 -23.69 40.95 7.31
CA LYS A 120 -23.79 42.41 7.53
C LYS A 120 -23.92 43.23 6.24
N SER A 121 -23.39 42.77 5.11
CA SER A 121 -23.53 43.49 3.82
C SER A 121 -24.96 43.43 3.27
N ASN A 122 -25.56 42.23 3.25
CA ASN A 122 -26.84 42.01 2.57
C ASN A 122 -28.02 42.75 3.23
N SER A 123 -27.93 43.01 4.54
CA SER A 123 -28.99 43.69 5.29
C SER A 123 -29.03 45.21 5.06
N ILE A 124 -27.91 45.83 4.68
CA ILE A 124 -27.88 47.27 4.38
C ILE A 124 -28.28 47.55 2.92
N ASP A 125 -27.84 46.69 1.98
CA ASP A 125 -28.06 46.91 0.54
C ASP A 125 -29.51 46.65 0.11
N SER A 126 -30.16 45.64 0.70
CA SER A 126 -31.54 45.28 0.37
C SER A 126 -32.58 46.31 0.87
N LEU A 127 -32.29 47.02 1.96
CA LEU A 127 -33.17 48.09 2.44
C LEU A 127 -33.08 49.36 1.59
N SER A 128 -31.94 49.61 0.93
CA SER A 128 -31.76 50.77 0.05
C SER A 128 -32.48 50.60 -1.30
N SER A 129 -32.46 49.40 -1.88
CA SER A 129 -33.01 49.14 -3.23
C SER A 129 -34.53 48.96 -3.25
N SER A 130 -35.15 48.61 -2.13
CA SER A 130 -36.62 48.50 -2.01
C SER A 130 -37.35 49.85 -2.05
N SER A 131 -36.68 50.97 -1.80
CA SER A 131 -37.37 52.24 -1.50
C SER A 131 -37.44 53.24 -2.66
N THR A 132 -36.82 53.00 -3.82
CA THR A 132 -36.89 53.93 -4.97
C THR A 132 -37.72 53.39 -6.12
N GLU A 133 -39.02 53.66 -6.00
CA GLU A 133 -39.83 54.35 -7.01
C GLU A 133 -40.40 53.55 -8.21
N SER A 134 -41.65 53.16 -8.00
CA SER A 134 -42.71 52.77 -8.96
C SER A 134 -43.13 53.88 -9.94
N PRO A 135 -43.84 53.54 -11.04
CA PRO A 135 -43.91 54.33 -12.27
C PRO A 135 -45.10 55.31 -12.34
N LYS A 136 -44.89 56.49 -12.96
CA LYS A 136 -45.96 57.33 -13.52
C LYS A 136 -45.59 57.82 -14.92
N LYS A 137 -46.10 57.16 -15.96
CA LYS A 137 -46.16 57.72 -17.31
C LYS A 137 -47.60 57.66 -17.81
N ALA A 138 -48.38 58.66 -17.41
CA ALA A 138 -49.63 59.03 -18.07
C ALA A 138 -49.40 60.42 -18.68
N LYS A 139 -49.29 60.50 -20.02
CA LYS A 139 -49.37 61.79 -20.70
C LYS A 139 -50.38 61.71 -21.84
N LYS A 140 -51.36 62.58 -21.67
CA LYS A 140 -52.63 62.77 -22.36
C LYS A 140 -52.38 63.37 -23.75
N CYS A 141 -53.02 62.80 -24.77
CA CYS A 141 -53.39 63.49 -26.00
C CYS A 141 -54.90 63.72 -25.96
#